data_AF-A0A0N1PCU7-F1
#
_entry.id   AF-A0A0N1PCU7-F1
#
_cell.length_a   1.000
_cell.length_b   1.000
_cell.length_c   1.000
_cell.angle_alpha   90.00
_cell.angle_beta   90.00
_cell.angle_gamma   90.00
#
_symmetry.space_group_name_H-M   'P 1'
#
loop_
_entity.id
_entity.type
_entity.pdbx_description
1 polymer ?
#
loop_
_entity_poly.entity_id
_entity_poly.type
_entity_poly.pdbx_seq_one_letter_code
_entity_poly.pdbx_strand_id
1 'polypeptide(L)'
;MSLQRSKSAMLMTKGIMDLRSDPPRLICTIIKYQHPETKKEVTLYPVPNIAAPSYFQRVLRGESLQKDYDRILCEDGRLPFQAGTAKAARQRLLQRLFPFFSLRPVVADGEKFDGIISRDALESRMAYQMVLEGYEPPVDPRARRGVERIDSYPGNTRVVVPWGVYHMPYFRYRLEKEGYTVLSSEEVVVFGFQQMLGMLFMTSVVAFVLAFFLFSIFIW
;
A
#
# COMPACT_ATOMS: atom_id res chain seq x y z
N MET A 1 34.10 -8.57 9.67
CA MET A 1 32.83 -9.31 9.49
C MET A 1 31.68 -8.35 9.80
N SER A 2 31.09 -7.72 8.78
CA SER A 2 29.93 -6.85 8.99
C SER A 2 28.70 -7.71 9.26
N LEU A 3 28.05 -7.48 10.40
CA LEU A 3 26.72 -8.03 10.70
C LEU A 3 25.81 -7.76 9.49
N GLN A 4 25.32 -8.83 8.86
CA GLN A 4 24.18 -8.76 7.94
C GLN A 4 23.04 -8.12 8.72
N ARG A 5 22.84 -6.80 8.59
CA ARG A 5 21.57 -6.18 8.99
C ARG A 5 20.51 -6.96 8.24
N SER A 6 19.65 -7.66 8.99
CA SER A 6 18.68 -8.57 8.41
C SER A 6 17.90 -7.82 7.32
N LYS A 7 17.68 -8.46 6.16
CA LYS A 7 16.97 -7.86 5.01
C LYS A 7 15.60 -7.27 5.38
N SER A 8 15.02 -7.71 6.51
CA SER A 8 13.79 -7.17 7.09
C SER A 8 13.92 -5.71 7.57
N ALA A 9 15.09 -5.32 8.10
CA ALA A 9 15.36 -3.94 8.54
C ALA A 9 15.52 -2.95 7.37
N MET A 10 15.87 -3.42 6.17
CA MET A 10 15.95 -2.60 4.96
C MET A 10 14.58 -2.34 4.31
N LEU A 11 13.56 -3.13 4.65
CA LEU A 11 12.16 -2.86 4.28
C LEU A 11 11.51 -1.78 5.14
N MET A 12 12.16 -1.37 6.25
CA MET A 12 11.87 -0.12 6.95
C MET A 12 12.40 1.04 6.12
N THR A 13 11.77 1.23 4.97
CA THR A 13 12.12 2.20 3.95
C THR A 13 12.12 3.61 4.54
N LYS A 14 13.30 4.26 4.55
CA LYS A 14 13.56 5.71 4.64
C LYS A 14 12.36 6.63 4.89
N GLY A 15 11.80 6.58 6.10
CA GLY A 15 10.70 7.45 6.51
C GLY A 15 9.34 7.16 5.84
N ILE A 16 9.18 6.04 5.15
CA ILE A 16 7.91 5.52 4.59
C ILE A 16 7.27 4.52 5.56
N MET A 17 8.07 3.64 6.17
CA MET A 17 7.59 2.65 7.15
C MET A 17 8.64 2.44 8.24
N ASP A 18 8.18 2.42 9.49
CA ASP A 18 9.02 2.33 10.69
C ASP A 18 8.43 1.35 11.71
N LEU A 19 9.28 0.61 12.41
CA LEU A 19 8.90 -0.27 13.51
C LEU A 19 9.37 0.36 14.83
N ARG A 20 8.43 0.85 15.63
CA ARG A 20 8.72 1.36 16.97
C ARG A 20 8.60 0.22 17.97
N SER A 21 9.53 0.14 18.91
CA SER A 21 9.65 -0.96 19.87
C SER A 21 8.88 -0.76 21.18
N ASP A 22 8.44 0.46 21.50
CA ASP A 22 7.81 0.76 22.79
C ASP A 22 6.55 1.64 22.69
N PRO A 23 5.34 1.05 22.77
CA PRO A 23 5.04 -0.36 22.51
C PRO A 23 5.30 -0.75 21.03
N PRO A 24 5.50 -2.05 20.72
CA PRO A 24 5.69 -2.55 19.35
C PRO A 24 4.58 -2.11 18.40
N ARG A 25 4.94 -1.32 17.38
CA ARG A 25 4.00 -0.83 16.36
C ARG A 25 4.68 -0.56 15.03
N LEU A 26 4.00 -0.93 13.96
CA LEU A 26 4.32 -0.56 12.59
C LEU A 26 3.65 0.77 12.27
N ILE A 27 4.44 1.71 11.76
CA ILE A 27 4.00 3.05 11.39
C ILE A 27 4.29 3.26 9.90
N CYS A 28 3.37 3.93 9.21
CA CYS A 28 3.63 4.45 7.88
C CYS A 28 3.50 5.97 7.87
N THR A 29 4.28 6.62 7.01
CA THR A 29 4.22 8.07 6.81
C THR A 29 3.43 8.37 5.55
N ILE A 30 2.31 9.05 5.71
CA ILE A 30 1.52 9.62 4.63
C ILE A 30 2.08 11.01 4.34
N ILE A 31 2.46 11.27 3.10
CA ILE A 31 3.03 12.56 2.70
C ILE A 31 2.18 13.17 1.61
N LYS A 32 1.83 14.44 1.76
CA LYS A 32 1.16 15.25 0.76
C LYS A 32 2.15 16.25 0.18
N TYR A 33 2.24 16.27 -1.14
CA TYR A 33 3.05 17.18 -1.94
C TYR A 33 2.17 18.17 -2.69
N GLN A 34 2.73 19.33 -3.03
CA GLN A 34 2.12 20.29 -3.94
C GLN A 34 3.17 20.87 -4.90
N HIS A 35 2.82 20.98 -6.19
CA HIS A 35 3.66 21.68 -7.15
C HIS A 35 3.38 23.19 -7.09
N PRO A 36 4.40 24.06 -6.98
CA PRO A 36 4.21 25.49 -6.76
C PRO A 36 3.52 26.19 -7.94
N GLU A 37 3.82 25.79 -9.18
CA GLU A 37 3.27 26.41 -10.39
C GLU A 37 1.89 25.85 -10.76
N THR A 38 1.81 24.53 -11.02
CA THR A 38 0.57 23.87 -11.47
C THR A 38 -0.46 23.67 -10.36
N LYS A 39 -0.10 23.87 -9.10
CA LYS A 39 -0.92 23.63 -7.90
C LYS A 39 -1.46 22.20 -7.77
N LYS A 40 -0.94 21.25 -8.55
CA LYS A 40 -1.27 19.83 -8.43
C LYS A 40 -0.86 19.33 -7.06
N GLU A 41 -1.73 18.54 -6.43
CA GLU A 41 -1.46 17.91 -5.15
C GLU A 41 -1.28 16.41 -5.34
N VAL A 42 -0.27 15.84 -4.69
CA VAL A 42 0.00 14.39 -4.75
C VAL A 42 0.10 13.85 -3.34
N THR A 43 -0.81 12.96 -2.96
CA THR A 43 -0.77 12.28 -1.67
C THR A 43 -0.26 10.85 -1.82
N LEU A 44 0.84 10.53 -1.16
CA LEU A 44 1.42 9.19 -1.12
C LEU A 44 0.81 8.40 0.03
N TYR A 45 0.07 7.33 -0.30
CA TYR A 45 -0.55 6.41 0.66
C TYR A 45 0.18 5.07 0.63
N PRO A 46 1.21 4.87 1.48
CA PRO A 46 1.94 3.60 1.54
C PRO A 46 1.03 2.44 1.96
N VAL A 47 0.97 1.40 1.14
CA VAL A 47 0.16 0.21 1.39
C VAL A 47 1.07 -0.96 1.76
N PRO A 48 1.24 -1.27 3.06
CA PRO A 48 1.94 -2.48 3.49
C PRO A 48 1.09 -3.71 3.17
N ASN A 49 1.71 -4.89 3.13
CA ASN A 49 0.98 -6.13 2.90
C ASN A 49 0.05 -6.50 4.07
N ILE A 50 0.39 -6.06 5.28
CA ILE A 50 -0.37 -6.29 6.51
C ILE A 50 -0.59 -4.95 7.21
N ALA A 51 -1.83 -4.66 7.57
CA ALA A 51 -2.22 -3.49 8.37
C ALA A 51 -3.55 -3.74 9.08
N ALA A 52 -3.89 -2.83 10.00
CA ALA A 52 -5.18 -2.76 10.64
C ALA A 52 -6.28 -2.53 9.58
N PRO A 53 -7.48 -3.13 9.73
CA PRO A 53 -8.56 -2.95 8.77
C PRO A 53 -8.95 -1.47 8.59
N SER A 54 -8.89 -0.67 9.67
CA SER A 54 -9.15 0.78 9.63
C SER A 54 -8.15 1.52 8.73
N TYR A 55 -6.89 1.10 8.70
CA TYR A 55 -5.90 1.68 7.80
C TYR A 55 -6.26 1.38 6.34
N PHE A 56 -6.55 0.12 5.99
CA PHE A 56 -6.96 -0.22 4.63
C PHE A 56 -8.28 0.45 4.22
N GLN A 57 -9.22 0.65 5.15
CA GLN A 57 -10.42 1.45 4.88
C GLN A 57 -10.07 2.90 4.52
N ARG A 58 -9.04 3.48 5.12
CA ARG A 58 -8.59 4.84 4.77
C ARG A 58 -7.88 4.88 3.41
N VAL A 59 -6.95 3.95 3.16
CA VAL A 59 -6.03 4.05 2.01
C VAL A 59 -6.48 3.28 0.76
N LEU A 60 -7.44 2.36 0.86
CA LEU A 60 -7.91 1.53 -0.26
C LEU A 60 -9.42 1.59 -0.49
N ARG A 61 -10.23 2.18 0.41
CA ARG A 61 -11.68 2.26 0.18
C ARG A 61 -11.98 3.26 -0.92
N GLY A 62 -12.33 2.76 -2.10
CA GLY A 62 -12.55 3.59 -3.27
C GLY A 62 -13.57 4.71 -3.06
N GLU A 63 -14.67 4.48 -2.32
CA GLU A 63 -15.64 5.53 -1.99
C GLU A 63 -15.01 6.71 -1.24
N SER A 64 -14.12 6.45 -0.28
CA SER A 64 -13.43 7.50 0.48
C SER A 64 -12.44 8.23 -0.42
N LEU A 65 -11.65 7.48 -1.20
CA LEU A 65 -10.66 8.08 -2.10
C LEU A 65 -11.31 8.93 -3.20
N GLN A 66 -12.41 8.45 -3.78
CA GLN A 66 -13.13 9.17 -4.85
C GLN A 66 -13.79 10.46 -4.34
N LYS A 67 -14.11 10.55 -3.04
CA LYS A 67 -14.66 11.75 -2.43
C LYS A 67 -13.61 12.86 -2.31
N ASP A 68 -12.40 12.49 -1.87
CA ASP A 68 -11.38 13.45 -1.49
C ASP A 68 -10.41 13.79 -2.62
N TYR A 69 -10.33 12.95 -3.65
CA TYR A 69 -9.39 13.07 -4.76
C TYR A 69 -10.07 13.12 -6.13
N ASP A 70 -9.41 13.80 -7.06
CA ASP A 70 -9.86 13.95 -8.43
C ASP A 70 -9.38 12.76 -9.27
N ARG A 71 -8.16 12.27 -8.99
CA ARG A 71 -7.58 11.06 -9.61
C ARG A 71 -6.96 10.12 -8.57
N ILE A 72 -7.11 8.82 -8.79
CA ILE A 72 -6.57 7.74 -7.95
C ILE A 72 -5.64 6.91 -8.82
N LEU A 73 -4.34 7.03 -8.58
CA LEU A 73 -3.32 6.44 -9.43
C LEU A 73 -2.93 5.04 -8.91
N CYS A 74 -3.01 4.02 -9.75
CA CYS A 74 -2.79 2.60 -9.45
C CYS A 74 -1.85 1.93 -10.48
N GLU A 75 -0.76 2.62 -10.88
CA GLU A 75 0.30 2.06 -11.76
C GLU A 75 1.11 0.93 -11.11
N ASP A 76 0.92 0.67 -9.81
CA ASP A 76 1.46 -0.52 -9.15
C ASP A 76 0.74 -1.83 -9.57
N GLY A 77 -0.25 -1.74 -10.47
CA GLY A 77 -0.93 -2.86 -11.09
C GLY A 77 -2.13 -3.35 -10.30
N ARG A 78 -2.77 -2.46 -9.53
CA ARG A 78 -3.90 -2.77 -8.66
C ARG A 78 -5.11 -1.86 -8.90
N LEU A 79 -5.51 -1.67 -10.17
CA LEU A 79 -6.83 -1.08 -10.47
C LEU A 79 -7.91 -1.81 -9.65
N PRO A 80 -9.02 -1.19 -9.23
CA PRO A 80 -10.04 -1.89 -8.46
C PRO A 80 -10.75 -2.96 -9.30
N PHE A 81 -11.49 -3.86 -8.65
CA PHE A 81 -12.52 -4.65 -9.34
C PHE A 81 -13.81 -3.84 -9.39
N GLN A 82 -14.52 -3.92 -10.53
CA GLN A 82 -15.84 -3.33 -10.67
C GLN A 82 -16.88 -4.17 -9.92
N ALA A 83 -17.70 -3.51 -9.10
CA ALA A 83 -18.81 -4.11 -8.39
C ALA A 83 -19.81 -4.76 -9.35
N GLY A 84 -20.53 -5.78 -8.87
CA GLY A 84 -21.46 -6.55 -9.70
C GLY A 84 -20.81 -7.71 -10.47
N THR A 85 -19.48 -7.80 -10.53
CA THR A 85 -18.78 -8.93 -11.15
C THR A 85 -18.56 -10.09 -10.17
N ALA A 86 -18.46 -11.32 -10.69
CA ALA A 86 -18.12 -12.50 -9.88
C ALA A 86 -16.74 -12.36 -9.19
N LYS A 87 -15.77 -11.73 -9.87
CA LYS A 87 -14.45 -11.41 -9.28
C LYS A 87 -14.57 -10.46 -8.09
N ALA A 88 -15.40 -9.42 -8.20
CA ALA A 88 -15.68 -8.51 -7.09
C ALA A 88 -16.37 -9.21 -5.92
N ALA A 89 -17.32 -10.11 -6.17
CA ALA A 89 -17.97 -10.88 -5.10
C ALA A 89 -16.98 -11.76 -4.33
N ARG A 90 -16.13 -12.51 -5.05
CA ARG A 90 -15.04 -13.30 -4.45
C ARG A 90 -14.07 -12.42 -3.66
N GLN A 91 -13.71 -11.26 -4.22
CA GLN A 91 -12.80 -10.33 -3.54
C GLN A 91 -13.40 -9.78 -2.24
N ARG A 92 -14.70 -9.42 -2.22
CA ARG A 92 -15.39 -8.98 -1.00
C ARG A 92 -15.42 -10.08 0.07
N LEU A 93 -15.60 -11.33 -0.33
CA LEU A 93 -15.52 -12.46 0.59
C LEU A 93 -14.10 -12.58 1.19
N LEU A 94 -13.06 -12.50 0.36
CA LEU A 94 -11.67 -12.52 0.83
C LEU A 94 -11.37 -11.35 1.78
N GLN A 95 -11.86 -10.15 1.49
CA GLN A 95 -11.70 -8.98 2.36
C GLN A 95 -12.36 -9.17 3.75
N ARG A 96 -13.45 -9.93 3.82
CA ARG A 96 -14.11 -10.28 5.10
C ARG A 96 -13.32 -11.34 5.88
N LEU A 97 -12.80 -12.35 5.19
CA LEU A 97 -12.04 -13.45 5.80
C LEU A 97 -10.62 -13.03 6.22
N PHE A 98 -10.01 -12.11 5.47
CA PHE A 98 -8.62 -11.69 5.63
C PHE A 98 -8.53 -10.16 5.78
N PRO A 99 -9.15 -9.57 6.82
CA PRO A 99 -9.28 -8.12 6.93
C PRO A 99 -7.96 -7.39 7.23
N PHE A 100 -6.93 -8.13 7.64
CA PHE A 100 -5.60 -7.60 7.93
C PHE A 100 -4.63 -7.63 6.74
N PHE A 101 -5.08 -8.09 5.56
CA PHE A 101 -4.23 -8.19 4.38
C PHE A 101 -4.60 -7.15 3.32
N SER A 102 -3.58 -6.65 2.62
CA SER A 102 -3.74 -5.73 1.50
C SER A 102 -4.38 -6.44 0.31
N LEU A 103 -5.70 -6.33 0.21
CA LEU A 103 -6.50 -6.94 -0.84
C LEU A 103 -7.01 -5.86 -1.80
N ARG A 104 -6.95 -6.16 -3.11
CA ARG A 104 -7.42 -5.30 -4.20
C ARG A 104 -8.82 -4.75 -3.90
N PRO A 105 -9.05 -3.43 -4.05
CA PRO A 105 -10.33 -2.81 -3.72
C PRO A 105 -11.42 -3.18 -4.71
N VAL A 106 -12.68 -2.99 -4.29
CA VAL A 106 -13.88 -3.15 -5.11
C VAL A 106 -14.64 -1.83 -5.12
N VAL A 107 -14.96 -1.32 -6.30
CA VAL A 107 -15.61 -0.01 -6.48
C VAL A 107 -16.83 -0.13 -7.38
N ALA A 108 -17.83 0.74 -7.17
CA ALA A 108 -18.99 0.82 -8.04
C ALA A 108 -18.61 1.42 -9.41
N ASP A 109 -17.87 2.52 -9.37
CA ASP A 109 -17.38 3.25 -10.53
C ASP A 109 -15.84 3.35 -10.48
N GLY A 110 -15.19 3.12 -11.61
CA GLY A 110 -13.75 3.17 -11.78
C GLY A 110 -13.24 4.42 -12.49
N GLU A 111 -14.08 5.39 -12.85
CA GLU A 111 -13.72 6.53 -13.71
C GLU A 111 -12.50 7.34 -13.20
N LYS A 112 -12.40 7.50 -11.88
CA LYS A 112 -11.28 8.23 -11.24
C LYS A 112 -10.00 7.40 -11.10
N PHE A 113 -10.04 6.09 -11.42
CA PHE A 113 -8.91 5.18 -11.23
C PHE A 113 -8.07 5.05 -12.50
N ASP A 114 -6.83 5.51 -12.41
CA ASP A 114 -5.85 5.48 -13.49
C ASP A 114 -4.76 4.44 -13.21
N GLY A 115 -4.23 3.76 -14.23
CA GLY A 115 -3.09 2.87 -14.06
C GLY A 115 -2.99 1.80 -15.14
N ILE A 116 -2.26 0.73 -14.84
CA ILE A 116 -2.10 -0.43 -15.71
C ILE A 116 -3.08 -1.55 -15.33
N ILE A 117 -3.57 -2.25 -16.35
CA ILE A 117 -4.50 -3.37 -16.19
C ILE A 117 -3.79 -4.62 -15.67
N SER A 118 -2.52 -4.83 -16.10
CA SER A 118 -1.73 -6.00 -15.76
C SER A 118 -0.44 -5.62 -15.05
N ARG A 119 -0.12 -6.37 -14.00
CA ARG A 119 1.09 -6.20 -13.21
C ARG A 119 2.26 -6.90 -13.90
N ASP A 120 3.31 -6.14 -14.21
CA ASP A 120 4.62 -6.71 -14.49
C ASP A 120 5.32 -7.19 -13.19
N ALA A 121 5.55 -8.49 -13.08
CA ALA A 121 6.20 -9.08 -11.91
C ALA A 121 7.68 -8.68 -11.80
N LEU A 122 8.37 -8.46 -12.93
CA LEU A 122 9.78 -8.06 -12.97
C LEU A 122 9.96 -6.66 -12.41
N GLU A 123 9.13 -5.71 -12.82
CA GLU A 123 9.19 -4.32 -12.30
C GLU A 123 8.94 -4.27 -10.80
N SER A 124 7.99 -5.06 -10.30
CA SER A 124 7.71 -5.14 -8.86
C SER A 124 8.89 -5.69 -8.08
N ARG A 125 9.53 -6.73 -8.63
CA ARG A 125 10.71 -7.35 -8.02
C ARG A 125 11.90 -6.39 -8.05
N MET A 126 12.07 -5.65 -9.14
CA MET A 126 13.13 -4.67 -9.28
C MET A 126 12.98 -3.54 -8.25
N ALA A 127 11.79 -2.94 -8.12
CA ALA A 127 11.56 -1.91 -7.09
C ALA A 127 11.87 -2.43 -5.67
N TYR A 128 11.44 -3.66 -5.37
CA TYR A 128 11.75 -4.33 -4.10
C TYR A 128 13.26 -4.57 -3.90
N GLN A 129 13.96 -5.06 -4.93
CA GLN A 129 15.41 -5.31 -4.86
C GLN A 129 16.21 -4.03 -4.73
N MET A 130 15.87 -2.97 -5.47
CA MET A 130 16.55 -1.67 -5.40
C MET A 130 16.46 -1.07 -4.00
N VAL A 131 15.30 -1.20 -3.35
CA VAL A 131 15.10 -0.81 -1.95
C VAL A 131 15.95 -1.67 -1.01
N LEU A 132 15.94 -2.99 -1.17
CA LEU A 132 16.71 -3.91 -0.32
C LEU A 132 18.22 -3.72 -0.46
N GLU A 133 18.70 -3.43 -1.66
CA GLU A 133 20.12 -3.24 -1.96
C GLU A 133 20.59 -1.82 -1.59
N GLY A 134 19.66 -0.92 -1.23
CA GLY A 134 19.96 0.42 -0.74
C GLY A 134 20.42 1.40 -1.84
N TYR A 135 19.89 1.26 -3.05
CA TYR A 135 20.18 2.17 -4.16
C TYR A 135 19.64 3.58 -3.89
N GLU A 136 20.40 4.62 -4.29
CA GLU A 136 20.07 6.02 -4.08
C GLU A 136 20.24 6.88 -5.35
N PRO A 137 19.14 7.29 -6.01
CA PRO A 137 17.76 6.90 -5.75
C PRO A 137 17.50 5.43 -6.19
N PRO A 138 16.53 4.74 -5.58
CA PRO A 138 16.13 3.41 -6.03
C PRO A 138 15.50 3.49 -7.43
N VAL A 139 15.61 2.47 -8.27
CA VAL A 139 15.01 2.50 -9.62
C VAL A 139 13.62 1.87 -9.60
N ASP A 140 12.62 2.62 -10.04
CA ASP A 140 11.25 2.11 -10.19
C ASP A 140 10.54 2.69 -11.45
N PRO A 141 10.44 1.90 -12.54
CA PRO A 141 9.76 2.29 -13.78
C PRO A 141 8.29 2.67 -13.58
N ARG A 142 7.62 2.09 -12.60
CA ARG A 142 6.19 2.37 -12.35
C ARG A 142 6.01 3.72 -11.72
N ALA A 143 6.83 4.03 -10.71
CA ALA A 143 6.81 5.35 -10.12
C ALA A 143 7.26 6.42 -11.13
N ARG A 144 8.17 6.09 -12.06
CA ARG A 144 8.47 6.98 -13.21
C ARG A 144 7.22 7.27 -14.05
N ARG A 145 6.53 6.23 -14.54
CA ARG A 145 5.30 6.37 -15.32
C ARG A 145 4.18 7.07 -14.54
N GLY A 146 4.11 6.83 -13.24
CA GLY A 146 3.14 7.48 -12.37
C GLY A 146 3.34 8.98 -12.30
N VAL A 147 4.58 9.45 -12.19
CA VAL A 147 4.90 10.89 -12.23
C VAL A 147 4.62 11.48 -13.60
N GLU A 148 5.00 10.79 -14.69
CA GLU A 148 4.67 11.21 -16.07
C GLU A 148 3.15 11.33 -16.28
N ARG A 149 2.35 10.43 -15.70
CA ARG A 149 0.88 10.50 -15.77
C ARG A 149 0.32 11.66 -14.95
N ILE A 150 0.88 11.94 -13.77
CA ILE A 150 0.47 13.12 -12.98
C ILE A 150 0.75 14.42 -13.75
N ASP A 151 1.84 14.45 -14.52
CA ASP A 151 2.17 15.62 -15.32
C ASP A 151 1.14 15.89 -16.43
N SER A 152 0.54 14.85 -17.02
CA SER A 152 -0.50 15.01 -18.04
C SER A 152 -1.86 15.48 -17.48
N TYR A 153 -2.07 15.43 -16.17
CA TYR A 153 -3.31 15.91 -15.57
C TYR A 153 -3.43 17.44 -15.60
N PRO A 154 -4.67 17.99 -15.57
CA PRO A 154 -4.89 19.42 -15.44
C PRO A 154 -4.25 20.02 -14.18
N GLY A 155 -3.98 21.33 -14.20
CA GLY A 155 -3.59 22.07 -12.99
C GLY A 155 -4.65 21.96 -11.88
N ASN A 156 -4.22 22.12 -10.63
CA ASN A 156 -5.05 21.98 -9.42
C ASN A 156 -5.63 20.57 -9.17
N THR A 157 -5.24 19.56 -9.96
CA THR A 157 -5.71 18.18 -9.74
C THR A 157 -5.14 17.62 -8.43
N ARG A 158 -6.01 17.02 -7.60
CA ARG A 158 -5.63 16.27 -6.40
C ARG A 158 -5.54 14.79 -6.72
N VAL A 159 -4.33 14.24 -6.62
CA VAL A 159 -4.01 12.86 -6.92
C VAL A 159 -3.67 12.11 -5.64
N VAL A 160 -4.18 10.88 -5.50
CA VAL A 160 -3.73 9.94 -4.47
C VAL A 160 -3.05 8.73 -5.09
N VAL A 161 -1.99 8.26 -4.44
CA VAL A 161 -1.14 7.16 -4.88
C VAL A 161 -1.15 6.05 -3.81
N PRO A 162 -2.18 5.17 -3.79
CA PRO A 162 -2.30 4.08 -2.81
C PRO A 162 -1.48 2.84 -3.24
N TRP A 163 -0.15 2.95 -3.22
CA TRP A 163 0.74 1.90 -3.73
C TRP A 163 1.46 1.11 -2.65
N GLY A 164 1.96 -0.06 -3.03
CA GLY A 164 2.90 -0.83 -2.21
C GLY A 164 4.09 0.01 -1.70
N VAL A 165 4.49 -0.21 -0.44
CA VAL A 165 5.53 0.58 0.26
C VAL A 165 6.85 0.68 -0.51
N TYR A 166 7.22 -0.33 -1.30
CA TYR A 166 8.49 -0.39 -2.04
C TYR A 166 8.59 0.60 -3.20
N HIS A 167 7.45 1.10 -3.69
CA HIS A 167 7.42 2.06 -4.78
C HIS A 167 7.55 3.51 -4.30
N MET A 168 7.26 3.77 -3.03
CA MET A 168 7.22 5.12 -2.46
C MET A 168 8.56 5.85 -2.44
N PRO A 169 9.72 5.21 -2.14
CA PRO A 169 11.00 5.90 -2.10
C PRO A 169 11.37 6.58 -3.42
N TYR A 170 11.25 5.88 -4.55
CA TYR A 170 11.54 6.49 -5.85
C TYR A 170 10.48 7.52 -6.23
N PHE A 171 9.20 7.26 -5.94
CA PHE A 171 8.12 8.21 -6.22
C PHE A 171 8.37 9.54 -5.51
N ARG A 172 8.72 9.49 -4.22
CA ARG A 172 9.12 10.65 -3.42
C ARG A 172 10.30 11.39 -4.04
N TYR A 173 11.39 10.67 -4.33
CA TYR A 173 12.57 11.27 -4.97
C TYR A 173 12.20 11.98 -6.29
N ARG A 174 11.36 11.36 -7.12
CA ARG A 174 10.95 11.96 -8.39
C ARG A 174 10.08 13.19 -8.18
N LEU A 175 9.10 13.17 -7.28
CA LEU A 175 8.29 14.36 -6.98
C LEU A 175 9.16 15.54 -6.53
N GLU A 176 10.07 15.30 -5.57
CA GLU A 176 11.00 16.34 -5.09
C GLU A 176 11.88 16.88 -6.23
N LYS A 177 12.37 15.99 -7.11
CA LYS A 177 13.17 16.38 -8.28
C LYS A 177 12.39 17.19 -9.32
N GLU A 178 11.09 16.92 -9.48
CA GLU A 178 10.18 17.68 -10.35
C GLU A 178 9.64 18.96 -9.67
N GLY A 179 10.23 19.39 -8.55
CA GLY A 179 9.90 20.68 -7.92
C GLY A 179 8.67 20.65 -7.00
N TYR A 180 8.11 19.48 -6.71
CA TYR A 180 7.05 19.37 -5.70
C TYR A 180 7.61 19.61 -4.30
N THR A 181 6.88 20.36 -3.48
CA THR A 181 7.22 20.61 -2.08
C THR A 181 6.29 19.85 -1.15
N VAL A 182 6.81 19.45 0.01
CA VAL A 182 6.00 18.79 1.04
C VAL A 182 5.04 19.81 1.64
N LEU A 183 3.74 19.54 1.53
CA LEU A 183 2.68 20.34 2.15
C LEU A 183 2.40 19.86 3.58
N SER A 184 2.30 18.55 3.77
CA SER A 184 2.08 17.94 5.08
C SER A 184 2.62 16.52 5.15
N SER A 185 2.98 16.08 6.35
CA SER A 185 3.39 14.70 6.64
C SER A 185 2.66 14.22 7.89
N GLU A 186 2.14 13.00 7.85
CA GLU A 186 1.40 12.37 8.94
C GLU A 186 1.95 10.97 9.19
N GLU A 187 2.32 10.69 10.44
CA GLU A 187 2.68 9.34 10.87
C GLU A 187 1.43 8.60 11.37
N VAL A 188 1.15 7.44 10.80
CA VAL A 188 -0.03 6.64 11.11
C VAL A 188 0.40 5.28 11.60
N VAL A 189 -0.11 4.86 12.76
CA VAL A 189 0.04 3.49 13.23
C VAL A 189 -0.78 2.56 12.32
N VAL A 190 -0.09 1.74 11.54
CA VAL A 190 -0.73 0.82 10.59
C VAL A 190 -0.94 -0.56 11.20
N PHE A 191 -0.14 -0.98 12.18
CA PHE A 191 -0.33 -2.26 12.85
C PHE A 191 0.28 -2.21 14.26
N GLY A 192 -0.52 -2.33 15.31
CA GLY A 192 -0.07 -2.23 16.69
C GLY A 192 -0.25 -3.54 17.48
N PHE A 193 0.12 -3.47 18.76
CA PHE A 193 0.03 -4.61 19.70
C PHE A 193 -1.37 -5.24 19.76
N GLN A 194 -2.43 -4.43 19.79
CA GLN A 194 -3.81 -4.94 19.80
C GLN A 194 -4.15 -5.75 18.54
N GLN A 195 -3.72 -5.29 17.37
CA GLN A 195 -3.94 -5.99 16.11
C GLN A 195 -3.11 -7.28 16.05
N MET A 196 -1.90 -7.27 16.59
CA MET A 196 -1.06 -8.47 16.72
C MET A 196 -1.72 -9.53 17.59
N LEU A 197 -2.25 -9.15 18.77
CA LEU A 197 -3.00 -10.07 19.63
C LEU A 197 -4.25 -10.62 18.95
N GLY A 198 -5.01 -9.77 18.25
CA GLY A 198 -6.19 -10.20 17.50
C GLY A 198 -5.85 -11.19 16.39
N MET A 199 -4.76 -10.94 15.66
CA MET A 199 -4.28 -11.87 14.63
C MET A 199 -3.84 -13.21 15.25
N LEU A 200 -3.09 -13.16 16.35
CA LEU A 200 -2.63 -14.35 17.06
C LEU A 200 -3.83 -15.19 17.53
N PHE A 201 -4.80 -14.56 18.19
CA PHE A 201 -6.03 -15.23 18.63
C PHE A 201 -6.77 -15.90 17.47
N MET A 202 -6.98 -15.18 16.36
CA MET A 202 -7.63 -15.74 15.16
C MET A 202 -6.86 -16.93 14.58
N THR A 203 -5.53 -16.84 14.49
CA THR A 203 -4.70 -17.94 14.00
C THR A 203 -4.75 -19.15 14.93
N SER A 204 -4.76 -18.95 16.25
CA SER A 204 -4.89 -20.02 17.24
C SER A 204 -6.24 -20.72 17.15
N VAL A 205 -7.34 -19.97 16.99
CA VAL A 205 -8.68 -20.55 16.80
C VAL A 205 -8.74 -21.38 15.52
N VAL A 206 -8.25 -20.86 14.40
CA VAL A 206 -8.23 -21.59 13.12
C VAL A 206 -7.37 -22.84 13.22
N ALA A 207 -6.19 -22.76 13.85
CA ALA A 207 -5.30 -23.89 14.06
C ALA A 207 -5.97 -24.96 14.95
N PHE A 208 -6.64 -24.55 16.03
CA PHE A 208 -7.38 -25.46 16.90
C PHE A 208 -8.50 -26.19 16.15
N VAL A 209 -9.29 -25.45 15.36
CA VAL A 209 -10.38 -26.03 14.55
C VAL A 209 -9.84 -27.03 13.53
N LEU A 210 -8.77 -26.69 12.81
CA LEU A 210 -8.12 -27.60 11.86
C LEU A 210 -7.56 -28.85 12.56
N ALA A 211 -6.89 -28.68 13.70
CA ALA A 211 -6.37 -29.80 14.48
C ALA A 211 -7.50 -30.71 14.97
N PHE A 212 -8.61 -30.14 15.45
CA PHE A 212 -9.79 -30.90 15.86
C PHE A 212 -10.39 -31.69 14.69
N PHE A 213 -10.56 -31.06 13.52
CA PHE A 213 -11.05 -31.75 12.32
C PHE A 213 -10.13 -32.88 11.88
N LEU A 214 -8.81 -32.65 11.84
CA LEU A 214 -7.84 -33.69 11.50
C LEU A 214 -7.89 -34.83 12.51
N PHE A 215 -7.89 -34.53 13.81
CA PHE A 215 -8.03 -35.54 14.86
C PHE A 215 -9.31 -36.36 14.70
N SER A 216 -10.44 -35.71 14.40
CA SER A 216 -11.73 -36.40 14.18
C SER A 216 -11.79 -37.26 12.92
N ILE A 217 -10.95 -36.99 11.91
CA ILE A 217 -10.86 -37.78 10.67
C ILE A 217 -9.87 -38.95 10.82
N PHE A 218 -8.83 -38.80 11.63
CA PHE A 218 -7.76 -39.81 11.79
C PHE A 218 -7.95 -40.75 12.99
N ILE A 219 -8.83 -40.41 13.94
CA ILE A 219 -9.09 -41.21 15.16
C ILE A 219 -10.51 -41.81 15.16
N TRP A 220 -11.28 -41.56 14.11
CA TRP A 220 -12.33 -42.45 13.61
C TRP A 220 -11.79 -43.29 12.46
#